data_AF-A0A8S3GCH1-F1
#
_entry.id   AF-A0A8S3GCH1-F1
#
_cell.length_a   1.000
_cell.length_b   1.000
_cell.length_c   1.000
_cell.angle_alpha   90.00
_cell.angle_beta   90.00
_cell.angle_gamma   90.00
#
_symmetry.space_group_name_H-M   'P 1'
#
loop_
_entity.id
_entity.type
_entity.pdbx_description
1 polymer ?
#
loop_
_entity_poly.entity_id
_entity_poly.type
_entity_poly.pdbx_seq_one_letter_code
_entity_poly.pdbx_strand_id
1 'polypeptide(L)'
;SFNGTNNLRTHASSCSSIDKSKSLFQKTVHDFYSSSKQSPIPLKVKLSVTEACTEFCALDGRAFEVIKGDGFKNLAKALFDAGQASNKSSIEVTDFLPHPTTVRIINFVNILTTLLDLMHFQISRNITRLYEQYKNQLIDICTKLTNFCLIVDQWTEAHTG
;
A
#
# COMPACT_ATOMS: atom_id res chain seq x y z
N SER A 1 13.51 54.85 16.88
CA SER A 1 12.71 55.75 16.04
C SER A 1 12.04 54.92 14.96
N PHE A 2 10.71 54.73 15.01
CA PHE A 2 9.98 53.90 14.04
C PHE A 2 9.30 54.83 13.02
N ASN A 3 9.87 54.91 11.82
CA ASN A 3 9.37 55.76 10.74
C ASN A 3 8.43 54.94 9.85
N GLY A 4 7.20 54.71 10.34
CA GLY A 4 6.13 54.05 9.61
C GLY A 4 5.04 55.04 9.19
N THR A 5 4.40 54.78 8.04
CA THR A 5 3.30 55.59 7.50
C THR A 5 2.15 55.72 8.51
N ASN A 6 1.35 56.80 8.40
CA ASN A 6 0.26 57.11 9.35
C ASN A 6 -0.66 55.89 9.61
N ASN A 7 -0.89 55.06 8.59
CA ASN A 7 -1.73 53.86 8.71
C ASN A 7 -1.14 52.79 9.66
N LEU A 8 0.18 52.61 9.65
CA LEU A 8 0.88 51.68 10.55
C LEU A 8 0.89 52.18 11.98
N ARG A 9 0.98 53.50 12.18
CA ARG A 9 0.90 54.12 13.51
C ARG A 9 -0.48 53.96 14.13
N THR A 10 -1.54 54.18 13.35
CA THR A 10 -2.94 54.00 13.80
C THR A 10 -3.27 52.53 14.08
N HIS A 11 -2.70 51.59 13.31
CA HIS A 11 -2.82 50.16 13.59
C HIS A 11 -2.08 49.76 14.88
N ALA A 12 -0.84 50.25 15.08
CA ALA A 12 -0.07 49.94 16.28
C ALA A 12 -0.75 50.43 17.56
N SER A 13 -1.34 51.64 17.55
CA SER A 13 -2.10 52.18 18.69
C SER A 13 -3.42 51.44 18.94
N SER A 14 -4.05 50.91 17.89
CA SER A 14 -5.28 50.11 18.01
C SER A 14 -4.99 48.69 18.52
N CYS A 15 -3.87 48.08 18.12
CA CYS A 15 -3.45 46.76 18.60
C CYS A 15 -2.98 46.75 20.06
N SER A 16 -2.40 47.84 20.57
CA SER A 16 -1.99 47.93 21.97
C SER A 16 -3.15 48.04 22.96
N SER A 17 -4.37 48.30 22.46
CA SER A 17 -5.59 48.44 23.27
C SER A 17 -6.38 47.14 23.41
N ILE A 18 -5.90 46.04 22.81
CA ILE A 18 -6.50 44.72 22.95
C ILE A 18 -5.85 44.04 24.16
N ASP A 19 -6.67 43.81 25.18
CA ASP A 19 -6.37 43.10 26.41
C ASP A 19 -5.47 41.88 26.16
N LYS A 20 -4.27 41.87 26.78
CA LYS A 20 -3.33 40.74 26.70
C LYS A 20 -3.89 39.42 27.27
N SER A 21 -5.10 39.44 27.84
CA SER A 21 -5.82 38.28 28.38
C SER A 21 -6.68 37.52 27.36
N LYS A 22 -6.91 38.08 26.16
CA LYS A 22 -7.60 37.38 25.05
C LYS A 22 -6.70 37.29 23.83
N SER A 23 -5.57 36.62 23.99
CA SER A 23 -4.77 36.11 22.87
C SER A 23 -5.56 35.04 22.13
N LEU A 24 -6.48 35.47 21.26
CA LEU A 24 -6.97 34.65 20.18
C LEU A 24 -5.77 34.40 19.26
N PHE A 25 -5.19 33.20 19.40
CA PHE A 25 -4.13 32.65 18.56
C PHE A 25 -4.20 33.19 17.13
N GLN A 26 -3.29 34.10 16.79
CA GLN A 26 -3.07 34.50 15.43
C GLN A 26 -2.55 33.26 14.69
N LYS A 27 -3.43 32.64 13.89
CA LYS A 27 -3.07 31.48 13.07
C LYS A 27 -1.87 31.86 12.20
N THR A 28 -0.79 31.13 12.36
CA THR A 28 0.42 31.34 11.59
C THR A 28 0.17 30.83 10.17
N VAL A 29 0.90 31.37 9.19
CA VAL A 29 0.83 30.89 7.80
C VAL A 29 1.13 29.37 7.74
N HIS A 30 1.95 28.87 8.65
CA HIS A 30 2.25 27.45 8.83
C HIS A 30 1.00 26.58 9.16
N ASP A 31 -0.03 27.16 9.78
CA ASP A 31 -1.29 26.47 10.10
C ASP A 31 -2.17 26.22 8.86
N PHE A 32 -1.87 26.87 7.73
CA PHE A 32 -2.49 26.62 6.43
C PHE A 32 -1.79 25.52 5.63
N TYR A 33 -0.52 25.23 5.95
CA TYR A 33 0.31 24.23 5.24
C TYR A 33 0.46 22.91 5.99
N SER A 34 -0.18 22.74 7.16
CA SER A 34 -0.27 21.44 7.83
C SER A 34 -1.20 20.53 7.03
N SER A 35 -0.58 19.72 6.16
CA SER A 35 -1.12 18.77 5.19
C SER A 35 -1.90 17.57 5.79
N SER A 36 -2.52 17.74 6.97
CA SER A 36 -3.32 16.70 7.64
C SER A 36 -4.79 17.06 7.85
N LYS A 37 -5.25 18.25 7.45
CA LYS A 37 -6.68 18.54 7.42
C LYS A 37 -7.29 18.02 6.11
N GLN A 38 -7.51 16.72 6.03
CA GLN A 38 -8.66 16.24 5.26
C GLN A 38 -9.86 16.97 5.84
N SER A 39 -10.49 17.85 5.05
CA SER A 39 -11.71 18.50 5.49
C SER A 39 -12.69 17.41 5.93
N PRO A 40 -13.30 17.52 7.12
CA PRO A 40 -14.26 16.52 7.56
C PRO A 40 -15.32 16.35 6.47
N ILE A 41 -15.53 15.10 6.02
CA ILE A 41 -16.59 14.79 5.04
C ILE A 41 -17.90 15.36 5.60
N PRO A 42 -18.64 16.18 4.82
CA PRO A 42 -19.87 16.78 5.30
C PRO A 42 -20.83 15.73 5.86
N LEU A 43 -21.46 16.00 7.01
CA LEU A 43 -22.33 15.05 7.69
C LEU A 43 -23.44 14.51 6.76
N LYS A 44 -24.00 15.38 5.92
CA LYS A 44 -25.01 15.02 4.92
C LYS A 44 -24.51 13.93 3.96
N VAL A 45 -23.27 14.03 3.50
CA VAL A 45 -22.66 13.03 2.60
C VAL A 45 -22.46 11.72 3.34
N LYS A 46 -21.95 11.78 4.58
CA LYS A 46 -21.76 10.58 5.41
C LYS A 46 -23.08 9.83 5.67
N LEU A 47 -24.16 10.57 5.95
CA LEU A 47 -25.49 9.98 6.15
C LEU A 47 -26.01 9.34 4.87
N SER A 48 -25.90 10.01 3.73
CA SER A 48 -26.32 9.46 2.43
C SER A 48 -25.57 8.17 2.07
N VAL A 49 -24.26 8.10 2.31
CA VAL A 49 -23.48 6.87 2.10
C VAL A 49 -23.92 5.77 3.07
N THR A 50 -24.24 6.11 4.32
CA THR A 50 -24.72 5.13 5.32
C THR A 50 -26.05 4.52 4.91
N GLU A 51 -26.97 5.35 4.40
CA GLU A 51 -28.27 4.92 3.87
C GLU A 51 -28.10 3.99 2.68
N ALA A 52 -27.27 4.37 1.70
CA ALA A 52 -26.96 3.53 0.54
C ALA A 52 -26.33 2.17 0.92
N CYS A 53 -25.43 2.13 1.92
CA CYS A 53 -24.89 0.87 2.43
C CYS A 53 -25.96 0.01 3.11
N THR A 54 -26.92 0.63 3.79
CA THR A 54 -28.02 -0.07 4.45
C THR A 54 -28.96 -0.67 3.41
N GLU A 55 -29.34 0.10 2.39
CA GLU A 55 -30.14 -0.37 1.26
C GLU A 55 -29.45 -1.49 0.50
N PHE A 56 -28.15 -1.36 0.21
CA PHE A 56 -27.35 -2.42 -0.40
C PHE A 56 -27.44 -3.73 0.40
N CYS A 57 -27.30 -3.67 1.73
CA CYS A 57 -27.42 -4.88 2.55
C CYS A 57 -28.84 -5.47 2.52
N ALA A 58 -29.86 -4.62 2.57
CA ALA A 58 -31.26 -5.04 2.62
C ALA A 58 -31.76 -5.62 1.28
N LEU A 59 -31.47 -4.95 0.17
CA LEU A 59 -31.95 -5.34 -1.17
C LEU A 59 -31.19 -6.55 -1.72
N ASP A 60 -29.87 -6.61 -1.52
CA ASP A 60 -29.02 -7.69 -2.05
C ASP A 60 -28.86 -8.87 -1.08
N GLY A 61 -29.52 -8.81 0.09
CA GLY A 61 -29.44 -9.85 1.12
C GLY A 61 -28.02 -10.08 1.65
N ARG A 62 -27.24 -9.01 1.81
CA ARG A 62 -25.84 -9.07 2.26
C ARG A 62 -25.73 -8.87 3.77
N ALA A 63 -24.76 -9.55 4.39
CA ALA A 63 -24.40 -9.30 5.77
C ALA A 63 -23.79 -7.90 5.92
N PHE A 64 -24.08 -7.22 7.03
CA PHE A 64 -23.57 -5.88 7.31
C PHE A 64 -22.04 -5.83 7.38
N GLU A 65 -21.40 -6.94 7.76
CA GLU A 65 -19.95 -7.09 7.84
C GLU A 65 -19.26 -6.92 6.49
N VAL A 66 -19.96 -7.11 5.36
CA VAL A 66 -19.41 -6.93 4.01
C VAL A 66 -18.81 -5.53 3.85
N ILE A 67 -19.43 -4.49 4.41
CA ILE A 67 -18.95 -3.10 4.29
C ILE A 67 -17.62 -2.87 5.00
N LYS A 68 -17.25 -3.74 5.95
CA LYS A 68 -15.96 -3.69 6.66
C LYS A 68 -14.85 -4.38 5.87
N GLY A 69 -15.19 -5.25 4.92
CA GLY A 69 -14.24 -6.02 4.13
C GLY A 69 -13.39 -5.13 3.23
N ASP A 70 -12.11 -5.46 3.11
CA ASP A 70 -11.18 -4.65 2.31
C ASP A 70 -11.50 -4.69 0.82
N GLY A 71 -12.07 -5.79 0.32
CA GLY A 71 -12.59 -5.87 -1.05
C GLY A 71 -13.67 -4.82 -1.34
N PHE A 72 -14.61 -4.60 -0.42
CA PHE A 72 -15.65 -3.57 -0.57
C PHE A 72 -15.05 -2.15 -0.51
N LYS A 73 -14.13 -1.89 0.41
CA LYS A 73 -13.44 -0.59 0.50
C LYS A 73 -12.63 -0.28 -0.76
N ASN A 74 -11.92 -1.27 -1.29
CA ASN A 74 -11.13 -1.13 -2.51
C ASN A 74 -12.04 -0.88 -3.73
N LEU A 75 -13.18 -1.56 -3.81
CA LEU A 75 -14.20 -1.29 -4.82
C LEU A 75 -14.75 0.14 -4.71
N ALA A 76 -15.16 0.57 -3.51
CA ALA A 76 -15.69 1.91 -3.28
C ALA A 76 -14.68 3.00 -3.65
N LYS A 77 -13.40 2.79 -3.31
CA LYS A 77 -12.31 3.67 -3.73
C LYS A 77 -12.16 3.73 -5.24
N ALA A 78 -12.12 2.57 -5.91
CA ALA A 78 -11.99 2.51 -7.37
C ALA A 78 -13.16 3.22 -8.08
N LEU A 79 -14.38 3.07 -7.57
CA LEU A 79 -15.57 3.77 -8.08
C LEU A 79 -15.45 5.28 -7.89
N PHE A 80 -14.97 5.74 -6.74
CA PHE A 80 -14.78 7.17 -6.46
C PHE A 80 -13.69 7.79 -7.35
N ASP A 81 -12.54 7.13 -7.45
CA ASP A 81 -11.41 7.56 -8.28
C ASP A 81 -11.81 7.65 -9.76
N ALA A 82 -12.59 6.68 -10.24
CA ALA A 82 -13.06 6.68 -11.62
C ALA A 82 -14.16 7.72 -11.87
N GLY A 83 -15.04 7.95 -10.90
CA GLY A 83 -15.99 9.07 -10.94
C GLY A 83 -15.26 10.41 -11.09
N GLN A 84 -14.21 10.63 -10.29
CA GLN A 84 -13.37 11.82 -10.37
C GLN A 84 -12.66 11.95 -11.73
N ALA A 85 -12.15 10.85 -12.29
CA ALA A 85 -11.45 10.85 -13.58
C ALA A 85 -12.37 11.11 -14.78
N SER A 86 -13.65 10.76 -14.69
CA SER A 86 -14.59 10.84 -15.80
C SER A 86 -14.93 12.28 -16.25
N ASN A 87 -14.71 13.28 -15.40
CA ASN A 87 -15.11 14.70 -15.59
C ASN A 87 -16.58 14.91 -16.00
N LYS A 88 -17.47 13.93 -15.80
CA LYS A 88 -18.90 14.03 -16.11
C LYS A 88 -19.69 14.32 -14.84
N SER A 89 -20.67 15.22 -14.95
CA SER A 89 -21.57 15.57 -13.85
C SER A 89 -22.57 14.45 -13.50
N SER A 90 -22.83 13.55 -14.44
CA SER A 90 -23.64 12.36 -14.24
C SER A 90 -23.06 11.21 -15.05
N ILE A 91 -22.88 10.06 -14.40
CA ILE A 91 -22.44 8.82 -15.02
C ILE A 91 -23.51 7.79 -14.72
N GLU A 92 -24.00 7.12 -15.75
CA GLU A 92 -24.87 5.96 -15.58
C GLU A 92 -24.04 4.80 -15.02
N VAL A 93 -24.46 4.26 -13.87
CA VAL A 93 -23.73 3.21 -13.15
C VAL A 93 -23.63 1.93 -13.99
N THR A 94 -24.60 1.69 -14.88
CA THR A 94 -24.62 0.56 -15.81
C THR A 94 -23.47 0.59 -16.81
N ASP A 95 -22.97 1.77 -17.16
CA ASP A 95 -21.85 1.92 -18.08
C ASP A 95 -20.51 1.68 -17.36
N PHE A 96 -20.51 1.79 -16.04
CA PHE A 96 -19.32 1.65 -15.21
C PHE A 96 -19.13 0.22 -14.68
N LEU A 97 -20.22 -0.46 -14.32
CA LEU A 97 -20.15 -1.77 -13.71
C LEU A 97 -19.99 -2.88 -14.77
N PRO A 98 -19.00 -3.76 -14.61
CA PRO A 98 -18.82 -4.88 -15.53
C PRO A 98 -19.96 -5.89 -15.38
N HIS A 99 -20.32 -6.54 -16.49
CA HIS A 99 -21.24 -7.67 -16.46
C HIS A 99 -20.70 -8.80 -15.55
N PRO A 100 -21.55 -9.51 -14.78
CA PRO A 100 -21.10 -10.56 -13.86
C PRO A 100 -20.22 -11.65 -14.51
N THR A 101 -20.49 -11.99 -15.77
CA THR A 101 -19.67 -12.93 -16.54
C THR A 101 -18.23 -12.43 -16.72
N THR A 102 -18.04 -11.14 -16.98
CA THR A 102 -16.72 -10.52 -17.11
C THR A 102 -15.94 -10.64 -15.81
N VAL A 103 -16.58 -10.35 -14.67
CA VAL A 103 -15.96 -10.49 -13.35
C VAL A 103 -15.55 -11.94 -13.07
N ARG A 104 -16.40 -12.91 -13.42
CA ARG A 104 -16.08 -14.34 -13.26
C ARG A 104 -14.87 -14.77 -14.09
N ILE A 105 -14.80 -14.36 -15.36
CA ILE A 105 -13.68 -14.69 -16.25
C ILE A 105 -12.39 -14.09 -15.71
N ILE A 106 -12.39 -12.80 -15.35
CA ILE A 106 -11.18 -12.13 -14.82
C ILE A 106 -10.73 -12.79 -13.51
N ASN A 107 -11.66 -13.10 -12.60
CA ASN A 107 -11.32 -13.79 -11.36
C ASN A 107 -10.68 -15.16 -11.62
N PHE A 108 -11.23 -15.92 -12.57
CA PHE A 108 -10.67 -17.21 -12.97
C PHE A 108 -9.25 -17.07 -13.54
N VAL A 109 -9.01 -16.08 -14.40
CA VAL A 109 -7.68 -15.77 -14.94
C VAL A 109 -6.72 -15.39 -13.81
N ASN A 110 -7.11 -14.53 -12.88
CA ASN A 110 -6.26 -14.12 -11.76
C ASN A 110 -5.87 -15.30 -10.86
N ILE A 111 -6.80 -16.23 -10.62
CA ILE A 111 -6.52 -17.46 -9.87
C ILE A 111 -5.50 -18.32 -10.64
N LEU A 112 -5.71 -18.53 -11.93
CA LEU A 112 -4.77 -19.31 -12.76
C LEU A 112 -3.37 -18.69 -12.77
N THR A 113 -3.25 -17.38 -12.94
CA THR A 113 -1.96 -16.68 -12.91
C THR A 113 -1.26 -16.88 -11.56
N THR A 114 -2.00 -16.72 -10.45
CA THR A 114 -1.44 -16.93 -9.11
C THR A 114 -0.97 -18.36 -8.89
N LEU A 115 -1.71 -19.35 -9.41
CA LEU A 115 -1.32 -20.75 -9.35
C LEU A 115 -0.08 -21.04 -10.19
N LEU A 116 0.03 -20.46 -11.38
CA LEU A 116 1.21 -20.57 -12.22
C LEU A 116 2.44 -19.96 -11.53
N ASP A 117 2.31 -18.79 -10.93
CA ASP A 117 3.40 -18.14 -10.18
C ASP A 117 3.86 -19.00 -9.00
N LEU A 118 2.90 -19.60 -8.28
CA LEU A 118 3.21 -20.50 -7.16
C LEU A 118 3.91 -21.78 -7.63
N MET A 119 3.46 -22.35 -8.76
CA MET A 119 4.14 -23.50 -9.36
C MET A 119 5.57 -23.15 -9.79
N HIS A 120 5.76 -22.01 -10.45
CA HIS A 120 7.06 -21.54 -10.88
C HIS A 120 8.01 -21.33 -9.70
N PHE A 121 7.50 -20.77 -8.61
CA PHE A 121 8.24 -20.61 -7.36
C PHE A 121 8.66 -21.96 -6.74
N GLN A 122 7.75 -22.94 -6.68
CA GLN A 122 8.08 -24.28 -6.15
C GLN A 122 9.11 -25.01 -7.02
N ILE A 123 8.97 -24.94 -8.35
CA ILE A 123 9.93 -25.55 -9.28
C ILE A 123 11.31 -24.93 -9.09
N SER A 124 11.39 -23.59 -9.08
CA SER A 124 12.65 -22.86 -8.84
C SER A 124 13.30 -23.29 -7.53
N ARG A 125 12.53 -23.33 -6.44
CA ARG A 125 13.02 -23.76 -5.11
C ARG A 125 13.55 -25.20 -5.14
N ASN A 126 12.88 -26.10 -5.83
CA ASN A 126 13.31 -27.50 -5.92
C ASN A 126 14.59 -27.64 -6.75
N ILE A 127 14.71 -26.92 -7.87
CA ILE A 127 15.93 -26.90 -8.69
C ILE A 127 17.11 -26.38 -7.88
N THR A 128 16.96 -25.28 -7.14
CA THR A 128 18.02 -24.74 -6.28
C THR A 128 18.47 -25.74 -5.23
N ARG A 129 17.54 -26.47 -4.60
CA ARG A 129 17.87 -27.49 -3.59
C ARG A 129 18.67 -28.65 -4.19
N LEU A 130 18.27 -29.13 -5.38
CA LEU A 130 19.00 -30.19 -6.07
C LEU A 130 20.40 -29.74 -6.44
N TYR A 131 20.54 -28.51 -6.98
CA TYR A 131 21.84 -27.95 -7.33
C TYR A 131 22.79 -27.89 -6.13
N GLU A 132 22.33 -27.36 -4.98
CA GLU A 132 23.16 -27.30 -3.78
C GLU A 132 23.48 -28.70 -3.23
N GLN A 133 22.56 -29.66 -3.32
CA GLN A 133 22.83 -31.05 -2.93
C GLN A 133 23.97 -31.66 -3.78
N TYR A 134 23.89 -31.56 -5.11
CA TYR A 134 24.92 -32.09 -6.01
C TYR A 134 26.26 -31.38 -5.82
N LYS A 135 26.24 -30.06 -5.67
CA LYS A 135 27.44 -29.26 -5.38
C LYS A 135 28.12 -29.74 -4.09
N ASN A 136 27.36 -29.95 -3.02
CA ASN A 136 27.90 -30.44 -1.75
C ASN A 136 28.47 -31.86 -1.85
N GLN A 137 27.83 -32.74 -2.64
CA GLN A 137 28.38 -34.07 -2.92
C GLN A 137 29.71 -34.00 -3.68
N LEU A 138 29.81 -33.13 -4.69
CA LEU A 138 31.06 -32.91 -5.43
C LEU A 138 32.17 -32.37 -4.53
N ILE A 139 31.85 -31.41 -3.66
CA ILE A 139 32.81 -30.87 -2.68
C ILE A 139 33.33 -31.98 -1.76
N ASP A 140 32.44 -32.82 -1.21
CA ASP A 140 32.82 -33.95 -0.35
C ASP A 140 33.73 -34.95 -1.07
N ILE A 141 33.41 -35.30 -2.33
CA ILE A 141 34.26 -36.17 -3.15
C ILE A 141 35.64 -35.54 -3.36
N CYS A 142 35.70 -34.26 -3.74
CA CYS A 142 36.97 -33.55 -3.91
C CYS A 142 37.79 -33.54 -2.64
N THR A 143 37.18 -33.24 -1.48
CA THR A 143 37.87 -33.26 -0.17
C THR A 143 38.41 -34.65 0.16
N LYS A 144 37.65 -35.71 -0.08
CA LYS A 144 38.11 -37.10 0.13
C LYS A 144 39.30 -37.45 -0.76
N LEU A 145 39.26 -37.07 -2.03
CA LEU A 145 40.37 -37.28 -2.97
C LEU A 145 41.62 -36.49 -2.55
N THR A 146 41.46 -35.23 -2.13
CA THR A 146 42.58 -34.42 -1.62
C THR A 146 43.23 -35.07 -0.40
N ASN A 147 42.43 -35.54 0.57
CA ASN A 147 42.94 -36.23 1.74
C ASN A 147 43.66 -37.53 1.37
N PHE A 148 43.13 -38.29 0.40
CA PHE A 148 43.79 -39.50 -0.09
C PHE A 148 45.16 -39.19 -0.71
N CYS A 149 45.26 -38.16 -1.56
CA CYS A 149 46.54 -37.75 -2.15
C CYS A 149 47.57 -37.39 -1.07
N LEU A 150 47.17 -36.61 -0.05
CA LEU A 150 48.06 -36.24 1.05
C LEU A 150 48.61 -37.46 1.81
N ILE A 151 47.79 -38.51 1.99
CA ILE A 151 48.22 -39.77 2.63
C ILE A 151 49.24 -40.49 1.75
N VAL A 152 49.01 -40.55 0.43
CA VAL A 152 49.93 -41.19 -0.53
C VAL A 152 51.28 -40.46 -0.56
N ASP A 153 51.27 -39.13 -0.55
CA ASP A 153 52.48 -38.32 -0.53
C ASP A 153 53.30 -38.59 0.75
N GLN A 154 52.66 -38.57 1.93
CA GLN A 154 53.30 -38.92 3.20
C GLN A 154 53.90 -40.33 3.22
N TRP A 155 53.18 -41.31 2.65
CA TRP A 155 53.69 -42.69 2.56
C TRP A 155 54.90 -42.78 1.65
N THR A 156 54.88 -42.08 0.51
CA THR A 156 55.98 -42.06 -0.46
C THR A 156 57.24 -41.46 0.16
N GLU A 157 57.12 -40.30 0.82
CA GLU A 157 58.22 -39.65 1.53
C GLU A 157 58.89 -40.57 2.56
N ALA A 158 58.10 -41.36 3.30
CA ALA A 158 58.60 -42.26 4.33
C ALA A 158 59.38 -43.48 3.79
N HIS A 159 59.25 -43.83 2.51
CA HIS A 159 59.89 -45.02 1.92
C HIS A 159 60.98 -44.70 0.89
N THR A 160 61.10 -43.44 0.46
CA THR A 160 62.12 -42.98 -0.49
C THR A 160 63.22 -42.12 0.12
N GLY A 161 63.10 -41.74 1.40
CA GLY A 161 64.14 -41.07 2.19
C GLY A 161 64.86 -42.04 3.12
#